data_AF-A0A498FTK2-F1
#
_entry.id   AF-A0A498FTK2-F1
#
_cell.length_a   1.000
_cell.length_b   1.000
_cell.length_c   1.000
_cell.angle_alpha   90.00
_cell.angle_beta   90.00
_cell.angle_gamma   90.00
#
_symmetry.space_group_name_H-M   'P 1'
#
loop_
_entity.id
_entity.type
_entity.pdbx_description
1 polymer ?
#
loop_
_entity_poly.entity_id
_entity_poly.type
_entity_poly.pdbx_seq_one_letter_code
_entity_poly.pdbx_strand_id
1 'polypeptide(L)'
;MLTDAEERLVEGVLDAGEAVERDTFEFMIAEGLPAEHLRVLGGDGDVEAVIESLESKGLVATEPVEETVRDAGSVEDSLRIPGTDFERVERRYVYFTAKLEAKYRV
;
A
#
# COMPACT_ATOMS: atom_id res chain seq x y z
N MET A 1 -9.63 -19.58 4.09
CA MET A 1 -10.28 -18.87 2.96
C MET A 1 -10.13 -17.38 3.21
N LEU A 2 -10.23 -16.58 2.15
CA LEU A 2 -10.33 -15.13 2.28
C LEU A 2 -11.77 -14.76 2.63
N THR A 3 -11.97 -13.65 3.31
CA THR A 3 -13.28 -13.00 3.43
C THR A 3 -13.53 -12.15 2.20
N ASP A 4 -14.79 -11.81 1.91
CA ASP A 4 -15.14 -10.95 0.76
C ASP A 4 -14.42 -9.60 0.79
N ALA A 5 -14.09 -9.07 1.97
CA ALA A 5 -13.36 -7.82 2.12
C ALA A 5 -11.86 -7.98 1.80
N GLU A 6 -11.27 -9.09 2.23
CA GLU A 6 -9.87 -9.42 1.92
C GLU A 6 -9.68 -9.71 0.43
N GLU A 7 -10.61 -10.46 -0.16
CA GLU A 7 -10.60 -10.77 -1.58
C GLU A 7 -10.75 -9.50 -2.42
N ARG A 8 -11.73 -8.64 -2.10
CA ARG A 8 -11.89 -7.33 -2.76
C ARG A 8 -10.65 -6.45 -2.68
N LEU A 9 -9.97 -6.43 -1.53
CA LEU A 9 -8.75 -5.63 -1.39
C LEU A 9 -7.63 -6.16 -2.30
N VAL A 10 -7.41 -7.48 -2.29
CA VAL A 10 -6.36 -8.11 -3.11
C VAL A 10 -6.68 -7.96 -4.59
N GLU A 11 -7.90 -8.28 -5.00
CA GLU A 11 -8.35 -8.12 -6.39
C GLU A 11 -8.27 -6.67 -6.86
N GLY A 12 -8.69 -5.70 -6.03
CA GLY A 12 -8.57 -4.29 -6.37
C GLY A 12 -7.12 -3.84 -6.61
N VAL A 13 -6.15 -4.41 -5.89
CA VAL A 13 -4.72 -4.18 -6.14
C VAL A 13 -4.29 -4.84 -7.45
N LEU A 14 -4.69 -6.09 -7.69
CA LEU A 14 -4.36 -6.83 -8.91
C LEU A 14 -4.90 -6.13 -10.16
N ASP A 15 -6.17 -5.73 -10.14
CA ASP A 15 -6.85 -5.01 -11.23
C ASP A 15 -6.16 -3.67 -11.53
N ALA A 16 -5.74 -2.94 -10.49
CA ALA A 16 -5.02 -1.68 -10.65
C ALA A 16 -3.65 -1.87 -11.33
N GLY A 17 -2.96 -2.98 -11.04
CA GLY A 17 -1.69 -3.30 -11.70
C GLY A 17 -1.84 -3.86 -13.11
N GLU A 18 -2.93 -4.61 -13.40
CA GLU A 18 -3.26 -5.03 -14.76
C GLU A 18 -3.49 -3.83 -15.68
N ALA A 19 -4.15 -2.78 -15.19
CA ALA A 19 -4.38 -1.54 -15.93
C ALA A 19 -3.09 -0.82 -16.38
N VAL A 20 -1.94 -1.13 -15.76
CA VAL A 20 -0.63 -0.56 -16.10
C VAL A 20 0.36 -1.59 -16.66
N GLU A 21 -0.13 -2.76 -17.09
CA GLU A 21 0.65 -3.88 -17.67
C GLU A 21 1.84 -4.32 -16.79
N ARG A 22 1.73 -4.14 -15.46
CA ARG A 22 2.78 -4.51 -14.52
C ARG A 22 2.41 -5.81 -13.83
N ASP A 23 3.38 -6.71 -13.63
CA ASP A 23 3.16 -7.86 -12.77
C ASP A 23 2.95 -7.38 -11.32
N THR A 24 1.69 -7.32 -10.91
CA THR A 24 1.30 -6.81 -9.59
C THR A 24 1.85 -7.66 -8.45
N PHE A 25 1.97 -8.99 -8.64
CA PHE A 25 2.53 -9.86 -7.61
C PHE A 25 4.02 -9.59 -7.44
N GLU A 26 4.76 -9.52 -8.54
CA GLU A 26 6.19 -9.18 -8.51
C GLU A 26 6.42 -7.83 -7.82
N PHE A 27 5.63 -6.81 -8.20
CA PHE A 27 5.70 -5.49 -7.60
C PHE A 27 5.34 -5.49 -6.11
N MET A 28 4.22 -6.09 -5.72
CA MET A 28 3.78 -6.08 -4.32
C MET A 28 4.69 -6.92 -3.42
N ILE A 29 5.38 -7.93 -3.95
CA ILE A 29 6.37 -8.71 -3.21
C ILE A 29 7.67 -7.90 -3.02
N ALA A 30 8.12 -7.18 -4.05
CA ALA A 30 9.41 -6.49 -4.04
C ALA A 30 9.38 -5.08 -3.46
N GLU A 31 8.36 -4.29 -3.81
CA GLU A 31 8.25 -2.86 -3.49
C GLU A 31 7.10 -2.57 -2.53
N GLY A 32 6.00 -3.33 -2.60
CA GLY A 32 4.83 -3.12 -1.76
C GLY A 32 4.12 -1.79 -2.01
N LEU A 33 3.15 -1.47 -1.15
CA LEU A 33 2.45 -0.18 -1.18
C LEU A 33 2.22 0.37 0.23
N PRO A 34 2.23 1.71 0.40
CA PRO A 34 1.75 2.33 1.63
C PRO A 34 0.32 1.91 1.94
N ALA A 35 0.03 1.57 3.20
CA ALA A 35 -1.31 1.21 3.65
C ALA A 35 -2.37 2.29 3.32
N GLU A 36 -1.97 3.56 3.29
CA GLU A 36 -2.83 4.68 2.89
C GLU A 36 -3.35 4.57 1.46
N HIS A 37 -2.53 4.06 0.53
CA HIS A 37 -2.93 3.88 -0.87
C HIS A 37 -3.96 2.73 -1.00
N LEU A 38 -3.90 1.75 -0.10
CA LEU A 38 -4.85 0.64 -0.05
C LEU A 38 -6.23 1.05 0.48
N ARG A 39 -6.32 2.16 1.24
CA ARG A 39 -7.61 2.69 1.72
C ARG A 39 -8.54 3.07 0.57
N VAL A 40 -7.99 3.54 -0.55
CA VAL A 40 -8.76 3.89 -1.74
C VAL A 40 -9.38 2.65 -2.41
N LEU A 41 -8.73 1.49 -2.27
CA LEU A 41 -9.11 0.24 -2.92
C LEU A 41 -10.05 -0.62 -2.05
N GLY A 42 -10.04 -0.46 -0.73
CA GLY A 42 -10.83 -1.29 0.19
C GLY A 42 -12.31 -0.94 0.36
N GLY A 43 -12.80 0.12 -0.30
CA GLY A 43 -14.20 0.55 -0.20
C GLY A 43 -14.62 1.08 1.17
N ASP A 44 -15.91 0.97 1.54
CA ASP A 44 -16.47 1.45 2.83
C ASP A 44 -16.02 0.63 4.07
N GLY A 45 -15.12 -0.33 3.89
CA GLY A 45 -14.62 -1.21 4.97
C GLY A 45 -13.42 -0.64 5.71
N ASP A 46 -13.19 -1.14 6.94
CA ASP A 46 -11.99 -0.85 7.70
C ASP A 46 -10.78 -1.58 7.10
N VAL A 47 -10.05 -0.90 6.22
CA VAL A 47 -8.86 -1.43 5.54
C VAL A 47 -7.76 -1.84 6.52
N GLU A 48 -7.65 -1.19 7.68
CA GLU A 48 -6.68 -1.57 8.69
C GLU A 48 -6.97 -2.98 9.22
N ALA A 49 -8.24 -3.25 9.57
CA ALA A 49 -8.67 -4.57 10.02
C ALA A 49 -8.47 -5.65 8.94
N VAL A 50 -8.65 -5.30 7.65
CA VAL A 50 -8.40 -6.22 6.53
C VAL A 50 -6.91 -6.54 6.39
N ILE A 51 -6.03 -5.53 6.48
CA ILE A 51 -4.57 -5.71 6.43
C ILE A 51 -4.10 -6.58 7.60
N GLU A 52 -4.54 -6.27 8.82
CA GLU A 52 -4.20 -7.06 10.02
C GLU A 52 -4.68 -8.52 9.90
N SER A 53 -5.88 -8.73 9.36
CA SER A 53 -6.41 -10.07 9.12
C SER A 53 -5.58 -10.84 8.07
N LEU A 54 -5.21 -10.21 6.96
CA LEU A 54 -4.34 -10.80 5.94
C LEU A 54 -2.94 -11.10 6.49
N GLU A 55 -2.40 -10.23 7.34
CA GLU A 55 -1.09 -10.40 7.98
C GLU A 55 -1.11 -11.57 8.96
N SER A 56 -2.16 -11.69 9.78
CA SER A 56 -2.36 -12.83 10.69
C SER A 56 -2.46 -14.18 9.94
N LYS A 57 -2.89 -14.15 8.68
CA LYS A 57 -2.94 -15.32 7.77
C LYS A 57 -1.61 -15.59 7.07
N GLY A 58 -0.62 -14.71 7.21
CA GLY A 58 0.68 -14.74 6.54
C GLY A 58 0.58 -14.49 5.04
N LEU A 59 -0.43 -13.74 4.60
CA LEU A 59 -0.68 -13.42 3.19
C LEU A 59 -0.13 -12.07 2.79
N VAL A 60 0.00 -11.17 3.75
CA VAL A 60 0.76 -9.93 3.62
C VAL A 60 1.76 -9.81 4.75
N ALA A 61 2.77 -8.97 4.55
CA ALA A 61 3.69 -8.53 5.59
C ALA A 61 3.65 -7.00 5.66
N THR A 62 3.82 -6.43 6.85
CA THR A 62 3.92 -4.98 7.01
C THR A 62 5.30 -4.54 7.51
N GLU A 63 5.76 -3.38 7.05
CA GLU A 63 7.03 -2.80 7.47
C GLU A 63 6.90 -1.28 7.60
N PRO A 64 7.42 -0.67 8.69
CA PRO A 64 7.57 0.78 8.75
C PRO A 64 8.77 1.22 7.88
N VAL A 65 8.54 2.16 6.97
CA VAL A 65 9.55 2.74 6.09
C VAL A 65 9.60 4.25 6.32
N GLU A 66 10.79 4.78 6.59
CA GLU A 66 11.02 6.22 6.68
C GLU A 66 11.17 6.80 5.27
N GLU A 67 10.26 7.69 4.89
CA GLU A 67 10.29 8.40 3.61
C GLU A 67 10.63 9.86 3.79
N THR A 68 11.40 10.41 2.86
CA THR A 68 11.62 11.85 2.77
C THR A 68 10.61 12.42 1.76
N VAL A 69 9.60 13.12 2.26
CA VAL A 69 8.56 13.76 1.45
C VAL A 69 8.80 15.26 1.37
N ARG A 70 8.36 15.88 0.27
CA ARG A 70 8.43 17.34 0.14
C ARG A 70 7.39 17.96 1.07
N ASP A 71 7.83 18.90 1.90
CA ASP A 71 6.93 19.68 2.74
C ASP A 71 6.04 20.56 1.84
N ALA A 72 4.73 20.39 1.98
CA ALA A 72 3.72 21.16 1.27
C ALA A 72 3.28 22.37 2.11
N GLY A 73 4.23 23.00 2.81
CA GLY A 73 4.04 24.07 3.78
C GLY A 73 3.04 25.15 3.36
N SER A 74 2.49 25.84 4.37
CA SER A 74 1.57 26.97 4.22
C SER A 74 2.05 27.96 3.14
N VAL A 75 1.10 28.54 2.39
CA VAL A 75 1.36 29.60 1.40
C VAL A 75 2.17 30.77 2.00
N GLU A 76 2.11 30.97 3.33
CA GLU A 76 2.88 31.99 4.05
C GLU A 76 4.39 31.71 4.16
N ASP A 77 4.82 30.43 4.17
CA ASP A 77 6.25 30.05 4.18
C ASP A 77 6.90 30.10 2.77
N SER A 78 6.10 30.33 1.73
CA SER A 78 6.52 30.36 0.31
C SER A 78 7.44 31.54 -0.07
N LEU A 79 7.78 32.43 0.88
CA LEU A 79 8.70 33.56 0.69
C LEU A 79 10.17 33.22 0.97
N ARG A 80 10.46 32.05 1.53
CA ARG A 80 11.81 31.47 1.58
C ARG A 80 11.90 30.47 0.42
N ILE A 81 12.93 30.62 -0.41
CA ILE A 81 13.27 29.84 -1.63
C ILE A 81 12.34 28.63 -1.86
N PRO A 82 11.45 28.64 -2.87
CA PRO A 82 10.47 27.57 -3.05
C PRO A 82 11.17 26.22 -3.29
N GLY A 83 10.95 25.25 -2.38
CA GLY A 83 11.16 23.83 -2.69
C GLY A 83 12.39 23.12 -2.09
N THR A 84 12.87 23.50 -0.91
CA THR A 84 13.93 22.73 -0.22
C THR A 84 13.54 22.12 1.12
N ASP A 85 12.31 22.35 1.60
CA ASP A 85 11.87 21.77 2.86
C ASP A 85 11.36 20.34 2.60
N PHE A 86 12.05 19.38 3.21
CA PHE A 86 11.72 17.96 3.17
C PHE A 86 11.45 17.50 4.59
N GLU A 87 10.35 16.77 4.78
CA GLU A 87 10.00 16.14 6.05
C GLU A 87 10.25 14.63 5.96
N ARG A 88 10.66 14.03 7.08
CA ARG A 88 10.72 12.58 7.24
C ARG A 88 9.43 12.08 7.83
N VAL A 89 8.74 11.23 7.10
CA VAL A 89 7.49 10.60 7.52
C VAL A 89 7.68 9.09 7.58
N GLU A 90 7.24 8.48 8.66
CA GLU A 90 7.18 7.01 8.74
C GLU A 90 5.86 6.53 8.13
N ARG A 91 5.96 5.58 7.20
CA ARG A 91 4.81 4.98 6.53
C ARG A 91 4.84 3.47 6.67
N ARG A 92 3.67 2.88 6.94
CA ARG A 92 3.52 1.42 6.97
C ARG A 92 3.30 0.90 5.54
N TYR A 93 4.29 0.22 5.01
CA TYR A 93 4.20 -0.52 3.76
C TYR A 93 3.56 -1.88 3.98
N VAL A 94 2.83 -2.34 2.97
CA VAL A 94 2.18 -3.64 2.91
C VAL A 94 2.71 -4.37 1.68
N TYR A 95 3.24 -5.57 1.89
CA TYR A 95 3.81 -6.43 0.87
C TYR A 95 2.98 -7.69 0.71
N PHE A 96 2.86 -8.20 -0.51
CA PHE A 96 2.29 -9.53 -0.72
C PHE A 96 3.33 -10.60 -0.39
N THR A 97 2.87 -11.74 0.10
CA THR A 97 3.75 -12.90 0.29
C THR A 97 3.62 -13.88 -0.87
N ALA A 98 4.65 -14.70 -1.08
CA ALA A 98 4.59 -15.81 -2.03
C ALA A 98 3.41 -16.79 -1.76
N LYS A 99 2.93 -16.84 -0.50
CA LYS A 99 1.77 -17.64 -0.11
C LYS A 99 0.46 -17.07 -0.69
N LEU A 100 0.35 -15.75 -0.77
CA LEU A 100 -0.79 -15.10 -1.42
C LEU A 100 -0.73 -15.29 -2.93
N GLU A 101 0.44 -15.13 -3.55
CA GLU A 101 0.62 -15.39 -4.99
C GLU A 101 0.20 -16.81 -5.38
N ALA A 102 0.69 -17.82 -4.66
CA ALA A 102 0.35 -19.22 -4.92
C ALA A 102 -1.15 -19.56 -4.77
N LYS A 103 -1.94 -18.69 -4.11
CA LYS A 103 -3.40 -18.84 -4.01
C LYS A 103 -4.13 -18.31 -5.25
N TYR A 104 -3.57 -17.34 -5.94
CA TYR A 104 -4.19 -16.66 -7.08
C TYR A 104 -3.66 -17.15 -8.43
N ARG A 105 -2.40 -17.61 -8.49
CA ARG A 105 -1.79 -18.20 -9.69
C ARG A 105 -1.84 -19.73 -9.59
N VAL A 106 -2.94 -20.33 -10.08
CA VAL A 106 -3.14 -21.79 -10.18
C VAL A 106 -3.06 -22.23 -11.63
#